data_AF-A0A441X3W8-F1
#
_entry.id   AF-A0A441X3W8-F1
#
_cell.length_a   1.000
_cell.length_b   1.000
_cell.length_c   1.000
_cell.angle_alpha   90.00
_cell.angle_beta   90.00
_cell.angle_gamma   90.00
#
_symmetry.space_group_name_H-M   'P 1'
#
loop_
_entity.id
_entity.type
_entity.pdbx_description
1 polymer ?
#
loop_
_entity_poly.entity_id
_entity_poly.type
_entity_poly.pdbx_seq_one_letter_code
_entity_poly.pdbx_strand_id
1 'polypeptide(L)' 'MSAPLQKPNSLDVRQAIVGYLIDHVDNPSVSILEVTIAVREMFPLCDLTDWQIGDLIARSAIDAGFVIDFDAPSG' A
#
# COMPACT_ATOMS: atom_id res chain seq x y z
N MET A 1 6.50 -4.55 -30.56
CA MET A 1 7.56 -4.82 -29.57
C MET A 1 6.91 -4.76 -28.20
N SER A 2 6.77 -5.90 -27.51
CA SER A 2 6.25 -5.92 -26.14
C SER A 2 7.37 -5.47 -25.21
N ALA A 3 7.16 -4.41 -24.44
CA ALA A 3 8.06 -4.05 -23.36
C ALA A 3 8.18 -5.26 -22.40
N PRO A 4 9.36 -5.51 -21.80
CA PRO A 4 9.44 -6.50 -20.73
C PRO A 4 8.38 -6.15 -19.70
N LEU A 5 7.61 -7.13 -19.21
CA LEU A 5 6.83 -6.93 -17.98
C LEU A 5 7.86 -6.64 -16.88
N GLN A 6 8.14 -5.36 -16.65
CA GLN A 6 8.96 -4.94 -15.53
C GLN A 6 8.19 -5.28 -14.28
N LYS A 7 8.81 -6.07 -13.41
CA LYS A 7 8.25 -6.28 -12.08
C LYS A 7 8.21 -4.93 -11.37
N PRO A 8 7.07 -4.55 -10.78
CA PRO A 8 6.97 -3.32 -10.02
C PRO A 8 8.01 -3.35 -8.89
N ASN A 9 8.82 -2.29 -8.82
CA ASN A 9 9.83 -2.13 -7.80
C ASN A 9 9.25 -1.36 -6.60
N SER A 10 10.05 -1.15 -5.54
CA SER A 10 9.57 -0.50 -4.31
C SER A 10 9.09 0.95 -4.52
N LEU A 11 9.60 1.66 -5.52
CA LEU A 11 9.13 3.01 -5.87
C LEU A 11 7.71 2.95 -6.45
N ASP A 12 7.46 2.02 -7.37
CA ASP A 12 6.14 1.86 -8.01
C ASP A 12 5.08 1.52 -6.97
N VAL A 13 5.41 0.61 -6.04
CA VAL A 13 4.54 0.23 -4.93
C VAL A 13 4.29 1.40 -3.99
N ARG A 14 5.33 2.17 -3.62
CA ARG A 14 5.15 3.36 -2.76
C ARG A 14 4.28 4.42 -3.42
N GLN A 15 4.42 4.63 -4.73
CA GLN A 15 3.60 5.59 -5.47
C GLN A 15 2.12 5.19 -5.48
N ALA A 16 1.81 3.91 -5.67
CA ALA A 16 0.44 3.42 -5.58
C ALA A 16 -0.14 3.58 -4.17
N ILE A 17 0.64 3.31 -3.13
CA ILE A 17 0.23 3.53 -1.73
C ILE A 17 -0.09 5.02 -1.50
N VAL A 18 0.79 5.93 -1.93
CA VAL A 18 0.54 7.38 -1.80
C VAL A 18 -0.69 7.80 -2.59
N GLY A 19 -0.90 7.26 -3.80
CA GLY A 19 -2.12 7.48 -4.58
C GLY A 19 -3.37 7.06 -3.82
N TYR A 20 -3.37 5.86 -3.25
CA TYR A 20 -4.45 5.37 -2.39
C TYR A 20 -4.72 6.32 -1.22
N LEU A 21 -3.68 6.81 -0.52
CA LEU A 21 -3.85 7.76 0.58
C LEU A 21 -4.50 9.08 0.12
N ILE A 22 -4.05 9.65 -1.01
CA ILE A 22 -4.61 10.90 -1.55
C ILE A 22 -6.11 10.73 -1.83
N ASP A 23 -6.51 9.58 -2.39
CA ASP A 23 -7.91 9.29 -2.69
C ASP A 23 -8.79 9.14 -1.43
N HIS A 24 -8.17 8.93 -0.26
CA HIS A 24 -8.85 8.77 1.03
C HIS A 24 -8.62 9.95 1.98
N VAL A 25 -8.20 11.12 1.48
CA VAL A 25 -7.89 12.29 2.33
C VAL A 25 -9.09 12.79 3.14
N ASP A 26 -10.32 12.57 2.68
CA ASP A 26 -11.54 12.95 3.40
C ASP A 26 -11.76 12.14 4.68
N ASN A 27 -11.17 10.95 4.77
CA ASN A 27 -11.16 10.11 5.97
C ASN A 27 -9.74 9.58 6.20
N PRO A 28 -8.86 10.35 6.87
CA PRO A 28 -7.44 10.08 6.95
C PRO A 28 -7.11 8.95 7.96
N SER A 29 -7.66 7.77 7.71
CA SER A 29 -7.46 6.52 8.44
C SER A 29 -7.35 5.37 7.45
N VAL A 30 -6.35 4.49 7.63
CA VAL A 30 -6.15 3.33 6.74
C VAL A 30 -5.86 2.05 7.51
N SER A 31 -6.41 0.94 7.03
CA SER A 31 -5.99 -0.40 7.46
C SER A 31 -4.80 -0.88 6.62
N ILE A 32 -3.74 -1.36 7.29
CA ILE A 32 -2.59 -1.94 6.58
C ILE A 32 -3.01 -3.16 5.76
N LEU A 33 -3.95 -3.97 6.26
CA LEU A 33 -4.41 -5.17 5.57
C LEU A 33 -5.12 -4.81 4.26
N GLU A 34 -6.08 -3.88 4.33
CA GLU A 34 -6.86 -3.45 3.16
C GLU A 34 -5.96 -2.88 2.07
N VAL A 35 -5.03 -1.99 2.45
CA VAL A 35 -4.08 -1.41 1.48
C VAL A 35 -3.12 -2.47 0.94
N THR A 36 -2.71 -3.45 1.74
CA THR A 36 -1.86 -4.55 1.27
C THR A 36 -2.58 -5.39 0.22
N ILE A 37 -3.86 -5.72 0.44
CA ILE A 37 -4.69 -6.46 -0.53
C ILE A 37 -4.81 -5.65 -1.83
N ALA A 38 -5.14 -4.37 -1.75
CA ALA A 38 -5.25 -3.50 -2.93
C ALA A 38 -3.94 -3.41 -3.72
N VAL A 39 -2.79 -3.29 -3.03
CA VAL A 39 -1.46 -3.28 -3.66
C VAL A 39 -1.16 -4.61 -4.34
N ARG A 40 -1.54 -5.75 -3.74
CA ARG A 40 -1.35 -7.08 -4.33
C ARG A 40 -2.20 -7.31 -5.57
N GLU A 41 -3.44 -6.84 -5.57
CA GLU A 41 -4.33 -6.88 -6.74
C GLU A 41 -3.78 -6.03 -7.88
N MET A 42 -3.22 -4.85 -7.57
CA MET A 42 -2.64 -3.94 -8.55
C MET A 42 -1.29 -4.44 -9.09
N PHE A 43 -0.51 -5.11 -8.25
CA PHE A 43 0.83 -5.60 -8.58
C PHE A 43 0.99 -7.10 -8.29
N PRO A 44 0.32 -7.98 -9.05
CA PRO A 44 0.35 -9.43 -8.80
C PRO A 44 1.74 -10.05 -9.00
N LEU A 45 2.65 -9.35 -9.67
CA LEU A 45 4.04 -9.77 -9.90
C LEU A 45 5.06 -9.07 -8.98
N CYS A 46 4.60 -8.34 -7.96
CA CYS A 46 5.46 -7.68 -6.99
C CYS A 46 6.18 -8.71 -6.11
N ASP A 47 7.51 -8.65 -6.08
CA ASP A 47 8.35 -9.55 -5.27
C ASP A 47 8.47 -9.11 -3.80
N LEU A 48 7.97 -7.92 -3.43
CA LEU A 48 7.97 -7.49 -2.03
C LEU A 48 7.10 -8.43 -1.20
N THR A 49 7.49 -8.67 0.05
CA THR A 49 6.67 -9.42 1.01
C THR A 49 5.55 -8.54 1.57
N ASP A 50 4.50 -9.16 2.14
CA ASP A 50 3.43 -8.41 2.79
C ASP A 50 3.96 -7.53 3.94
N TRP A 51 4.99 -7.99 4.64
CA TRP A 51 5.69 -7.19 5.65
C TRP A 51 6.36 -5.95 5.06
N GLN A 52 7.05 -6.08 3.92
CA GLN A 52 7.70 -4.94 3.26
C GLN A 52 6.67 -3.95 2.71
N ILE A 53 5.55 -4.45 2.18
CA ILE A 53 4.42 -3.61 1.75
C ILE A 53 3.83 -2.89 2.97
N GLY A 54 3.62 -3.59 4.07
CA GLY A 54 3.14 -3.01 5.33
C GLY A 54 4.04 -1.91 5.90
N ASP A 55 5.36 -2.08 5.87
CA ASP A 55 6.32 -1.04 6.26
C ASP A 55 6.22 0.20 5.36
N LEU A 56 6.08 0.01 4.04
CA LEU A 56 5.86 1.12 3.10
C LEU A 56 4.54 1.85 3.36
N ILE A 57 3.46 1.12 3.66
CA ILE A 57 2.15 1.69 4.01
C ILE A 57 2.27 2.51 5.28
N ALA A 58 2.81 1.93 6.34
CA ALA A 58 2.92 2.59 7.64
C ALA A 58 3.72 3.89 7.55
N ARG A 59 4.88 3.87 6.89
CA ARG A 59 5.71 5.08 6.69
C ARG A 59 5.00 6.13 5.87
N SER A 60 4.39 5.73 4.74
CA SER A 60 3.69 6.68 3.86
C SER A 60 2.48 7.31 4.55
N ALA A 61 1.73 6.52 5.34
CA ALA A 61 0.60 7.00 6.13
C ALA A 61 1.04 7.98 7.21
N ILE A 62 2.09 7.65 7.98
CA ILE A 62 2.65 8.53 9.01
C ILE A 62 3.13 9.86 8.39
N ASP A 63 3.87 9.80 7.29
CA ASP A 63 4.37 10.99 6.59
C ASP A 63 3.23 11.87 6.06
N ALA A 64 2.10 11.26 5.69
CA ALA A 64 0.90 11.95 5.21
C ALA A 64 -0.06 12.39 6.33
N GLY A 65 0.21 12.04 7.60
CA GLY A 65 -0.65 12.37 8.74
C GLY A 65 -1.91 11.50 8.87
N PHE A 66 -1.93 10.31 8.26
CA PHE A 66 -3.01 9.34 8.39
C PHE A 66 -2.90 8.55 9.70
N VAL A 67 -4.05 8.23 10.28
CA VAL A 67 -4.17 7.24 11.34
C VAL A 67 -4.05 5.84 10.72
N ILE A 68 -3.33 4.95 11.39
CA ILE A 68 -3.29 3.53 11.00
C ILE A 68 -4.30 2.80 11.89
N ASP A 69 -5.32 2.24 11.26
CA ASP A 69 -6.23 1.32 11.91
C ASP A 69 -5.58 -0.06 11.95
N PHE A 70 -5.44 -0.60 13.15
CA PHE A 70 -4.96 -1.96 13.35
C PHE A 70 -6.20 -2.82 13.49
N ASP A 71 -6.56 -3.54 12.42
CA ASP A 71 -7.73 -4.43 12.40
C ASP A 71 -7.76 -5.25 13.69
N ALA A 72 -8.61 -4.84 14.64
CA ALA A 72 -8.78 -5.59 15.85
C ALA A 72 -9.50 -6.89 15.45
N PRO A 73 -9.03 -8.06 15.87
CA PRO A 73 -9.84 -9.26 15.75
C PRO A 73 -11.10 -9.01 16.58
N SER A 74 -12.21 -8.72 15.91
CA SER A 74 -13.54 -8.85 16.50
C SER A 74 -13.68 -10.32 16.87
N GLY A 75 -13.51 -10.62 18.15
CA GLY A 75 -13.57 -11.97 18.72
C GLY A 75 -14.93 -12.63 18.58
#